data_AF-M1VL72-F1
#
_entry.id   AF-M1VL72-F1
#
_cell.length_a   1.000
_cell.length_b   1.000
_cell.length_c   1.000
_cell.angle_alpha   90.00
_cell.angle_beta   90.00
_cell.angle_gamma   90.00
#
_symmetry.space_group_name_H-M   'P 1'
#
loop_
_entity.id
_entity.type
_entity.pdbx_description
1 polymer ?
#
loop_
_entity_poly.entity_id
_entity_poly.type
_entity_poly.pdbx_seq_one_letter_code
_entity_poly.pdbx_strand_id
1 'polypeptide(L)' 'MPAKPNIRLRGQIEYFVSPYEQRIFADWFDPKLVLTKLQRKVSENAKDVLPAFFVLVGTIYLGDKLHEEEAKRHRF' A
#
# COMPACT_ATOMS: atom_id res chain seq x y z
N MET A 1 6.58 25.85 -12.21
CA MET A 1 7.34 24.59 -12.29
C MET A 1 8.10 24.60 -13.61
N PRO A 2 9.42 24.40 -13.66
CA PRO A 2 10.13 24.37 -14.94
C PRO A 2 9.63 23.17 -15.76
N ALA A 3 9.32 23.40 -17.04
CA ALA A 3 8.91 22.35 -17.95
C ALA A 3 10.06 21.34 -18.08
N LYS A 4 9.78 20.06 -17.78
CA LYS A 4 10.76 18.99 -18.00
C LYS A 4 11.13 18.98 -19.49
N PRO A 5 12.43 19.01 -19.84
CA PRO A 5 12.84 18.95 -21.23
C PRO A 5 12.34 17.64 -21.85
N ASN A 6 11.73 17.73 -23.02
CA ASN A 6 11.30 16.57 -23.79
C ASN A 6 12.55 15.91 -24.40
N ILE A 7 13.15 14.99 -23.66
CA ILE A 7 14.33 14.23 -24.09
C ILE A 7 13.86 13.25 -25.17
N ARG A 8 14.16 13.55 -26.44
CA ARG A 8 13.90 12.64 -27.56
C ARG A 8 14.93 11.50 -27.53
N LEU A 9 14.54 10.36 -26.96
CA LEU A 9 15.35 9.15 -26.97
C LEU A 9 15.37 8.58 -28.40
N ARG A 10 16.56 8.45 -29.00
CA ARG A 10 16.74 7.76 -30.29
C ARG A 10 16.95 6.26 -30.04
N GLY A 11 16.25 5.42 -30.79
CA GLY A 11 16.43 3.96 -30.77
C GLY A 11 15.42 3.18 -29.92
N GLN A 12 14.42 3.84 -29.32
CA GLN A 12 13.32 3.17 -28.62
C GLN A 12 12.18 2.88 -29.61
N ILE A 13 12.00 1.60 -29.92
CA ILE A 13 10.86 1.12 -30.73
C ILE A 13 9.80 0.65 -29.74
N GLU A 14 8.64 1.29 -29.75
CA GLU A 14 7.52 0.95 -28.88
C GLU A 14 6.40 0.33 -29.70
N TYR A 15 5.92 -0.82 -29.26
CA TYR A 15 4.80 -1.52 -29.87
C TYR A 15 3.55 -1.27 -29.03
N PHE A 16 2.49 -0.84 -29.69
CA PHE A 16 1.20 -0.57 -29.06
C PHE A 16 0.13 -1.39 -29.74
N VAL A 17 -0.77 -1.96 -28.94
CA VAL A 17 -1.98 -2.64 -29.42
C VAL A 17 -3.14 -1.67 -29.25
N SER A 18 -4.06 -1.63 -30.21
CA SER A 18 -5.26 -0.78 -30.13
C SER A 18 -6.06 -1.11 -28.86
N PRO A 19 -6.55 -0.11 -28.10
CA PRO A 19 -7.38 -0.35 -26.91
C PRO A 19 -8.63 -1.21 -27.18
N TYR A 20 -9.16 -1.17 -28.41
CA TYR A 20 -10.31 -1.97 -28.83
C TYR A 20 -9.99 -3.44 -29.10
N GLU A 21 -8.71 -3.75 -29.31
CA GLU A 21 -8.20 -5.11 -29.49
C GLU A 21 -7.72 -5.72 -28.17
N GLN A 22 -7.73 -4.95 -27.08
CA GLN A 22 -7.29 -5.37 -25.75
C GLN A 22 -8.46 -5.80 -24.87
N ARG A 23 -8.18 -6.72 -23.95
CA ARG A 23 -9.09 -7.07 -22.86
C ARG A 23 -8.84 -6.12 -21.68
N ILE A 24 -9.75 -5.17 -21.48
CA ILE A 24 -9.65 -4.06 -20.50
C ILE A 24 -9.34 -4.56 -19.06
N PHE A 25 -9.81 -5.75 -18.69
CA PHE A 25 -9.65 -6.33 -17.35
C PHE A 25 -8.94 -7.69 -17.34
N ALA A 26 -8.20 -8.06 -18.39
CA ALA A 26 -7.53 -9.37 -18.43
C ALA A 26 -6.66 -9.62 -17.18
N ASP A 27 -5.93 -8.61 -16.74
CA ASP A 27 -5.06 -8.68 -15.56
C ASP A 27 -5.81 -8.76 -14.23
N TRP A 28 -7.06 -8.31 -14.16
CA TRP A 28 -7.87 -8.34 -12.93
C TRP A 28 -8.51 -9.71 -12.71
N PHE A 29 -8.77 -10.45 -13.79
CA PHE A 29 -9.37 -11.79 -13.74
C PHE A 29 -8.34 -12.92 -13.69
N ASP A 30 -7.04 -12.62 -13.66
CA ASP A 30 -6.00 -13.60 -13.36
C ASP A 30 -5.69 -13.58 -11.85
N PRO A 31 -6.26 -14.51 -11.06
CA PRO A 31 -6.06 -14.52 -9.61
C PRO A 31 -4.59 -14.74 -9.23
N LYS A 32 -3.80 -15.45 -10.03
CA LYS A 32 -2.38 -15.68 -9.72
C LYS A 32 -1.59 -14.38 -9.88
N LEU A 33 -1.86 -13.63 -10.94
CA LEU A 33 -1.20 -12.35 -11.20
C LEU A 33 -1.60 -11.29 -10.17
N VAL A 34 -2.88 -11.26 -9.78
CA VAL A 34 -3.37 -10.33 -8.76
C VAL A 34 -2.77 -10.64 -7.40
N LEU A 35 -2.76 -11.92 -6.99
CA LEU A 35 -2.17 -12.34 -5.71
C LEU A 35 -0.67 -12.04 -5.63
N THR A 36 0.08 -12.30 -6.70
CA THR A 36 1.53 -12.01 -6.73
C THR A 36 1.82 -10.51 -6.70
N LYS A 37 1.05 -9.69 -7.44
CA LYS A 37 1.15 -8.22 -7.38
C LYS A 37 0.80 -7.70 -5.99
N LEU A 38 -0.23 -8.25 -5.35
CA LEU A 38 -0.64 -7.89 -3.99
C LEU A 38 0.44 -8.25 -2.97
N GLN A 39 0.94 -9.49 -3.00
CA GLN A 39 2.02 -9.94 -2.12
C GLN A 39 3.26 -9.09 -2.25
N ARG A 40 3.68 -8.76 -3.49
CA ARG A 40 4.83 -7.89 -3.72
C ARG A 40 4.62 -6.51 -3.10
N LYS A 41 3.45 -5.90 -3.33
CA LYS A 41 3.13 -4.56 -2.82
C LYS A 41 3.04 -4.53 -1.29
N VAL A 42 2.49 -5.59 -0.69
CA VAL A 42 2.47 -5.75 0.77
C VAL A 42 3.89 -5.91 1.29
N SER A 43 4.74 -6.73 0.66
CA SER A 43 6.13 -6.93 1.08
C SER A 43 6.97 -5.65 1.01
N GLU A 44 6.82 -4.88 -0.07
CA GLU A 44 7.50 -3.59 -0.26
C GLU A 44 7.09 -2.57 0.81
N ASN A 45 5.79 -2.47 1.10
CA ASN A 45 5.26 -1.47 2.03
C ASN A 45 5.23 -1.94 3.49
N ALA A 46 5.40 -3.23 3.76
CA ALA A 46 5.27 -3.78 5.11
C ALA A 46 6.25 -3.13 6.09
N LYS A 47 7.48 -2.84 5.65
CA LYS A 47 8.49 -2.21 6.50
C LYS A 47 8.11 -0.78 6.92
N ASP A 48 7.37 -0.07 6.08
CA ASP A 48 6.95 1.30 6.36
C ASP A 48 5.63 1.35 7.14
N VAL A 49 4.72 0.42 6.88
CA VAL A 49 3.37 0.40 7.47
C VAL A 49 3.33 -0.32 8.82
N LEU A 50 4.05 -1.45 8.96
CA LEU A 50 3.99 -2.26 10.18
C LEU A 50 4.41 -1.49 11.44
N PRO A 51 5.51 -0.70 11.45
CA PRO A 51 5.90 0.03 12.66
C PRO A 51 4.82 1.00 13.13
N ALA A 52 4.24 1.78 12.22
CA ALA A 52 3.16 2.71 12.54
C ALA A 52 1.92 1.98 13.07
N PHE A 53 1.57 0.84 12.48
CA PHE A 53 0.47 0.00 12.95
C PHE A 53 0.73 -0.55 14.36
N PHE A 54 1.93 -1.05 14.65
CA PHE A 54 2.29 -1.55 15.97
C PHE A 54 2.28 -0.46 17.04
N VAL A 55 2.77 0.75 16.72
CA VAL A 55 2.69 1.90 17.64
C VAL A 55 1.24 2.26 17.93
N LEU A 56 0.38 2.32 16.91
CA LEU A 56 -1.03 2.63 17.09
C LEU A 56 -1.73 1.60 17.99
N VAL A 57 -1.56 0.31 17.69
CA VAL A 57 -2.17 -0.76 18.50
C VAL A 57 -1.63 -0.75 19.92
N GLY A 58 -0.31 -0.57 20.09
CA GLY A 58 0.32 -0.50 21.40
C GLY A 58 -0.15 0.68 22.24
N THR A 59 -0.33 1.86 21.63
CA THR A 59 -0.81 3.06 22.32
C THR A 59 -2.27 2.93 22.75
N ILE A 60 -3.14 2.37 21.90
CA ILE A 60 -4.54 2.08 22.27
C ILE A 60 -4.59 1.10 23.44
N TYR A 61 -3.85 0.00 23.36
CA TYR A 61 -3.83 -1.02 24.41
C TYR A 61 -3.33 -0.47 25.76
N LEU A 62 -2.25 0.32 25.75
CA LEU A 62 -1.73 0.96 26.95
C LEU A 62 -2.71 1.99 27.52
N GLY A 63 -3.38 2.77 26.66
CA GLY A 63 -4.40 3.73 27.07
C GLY A 63 -5.56 3.06 27.80
N ASP A 64 -6.12 1.99 27.21
CA ASP A 64 -7.22 1.23 27.82
C ASP A 64 -6.81 0.63 29.16
N LYS A 65 -5.60 0.05 29.24
CA LYS A 65 -5.09 -0.55 30.47
C LYS A 65 -4.90 0.50 31.58
N LEU A 66 -4.33 1.66 31.26
CA LEU A 66 -4.15 2.75 32.22
C LEU A 66 -5.50 3.29 32.69
N HIS A 67 -6.46 3.44 31.76
CA HIS A 67 -7.80 3.90 32.09
C HIS A 67 -8.53 2.94 33.04
N GLU A 68 -8.40 1.63 32.81
CA GLU A 68 -8.93 0.62 33.73
C GLU A 68 -8.28 0.65 35.11
N GLU A 69 -6.96 0.87 35.17
CA GLU A 69 -6.22 0.97 36.44
C GLU A 69 -6.63 2.22 37.23
N GLU A 70 -6.80 3.37 36.58
CA GLU A 70 -7.31 4.60 37.19
C GLU A 70 -8.76 4.46 37.66
N ALA A 71 -9.63 3.88 36.83
CA ALA A 71 -11.03 3.63 37.18
C ALA A 71 -11.17 2.72 38.41
N LYS A 72 -10.24 1.78 38.62
CA LYS A 72 -10.20 0.94 39.84
C LYS A 72 -9.68 1.70 41.05
N ARG A 73 -8.70 2.61 40.87
CA ARG A 73 -8.15 3.44 41.96
C ARG A 73 -9.12 4.50 42.49
N HIS A 74 -9.99 5.04 41.65
CA HIS A 74 -10.95 6.09 42.03
C HIS A 74 -12.32 5.56 42.50
N ARG A 75 -12.48 4.24 42.67
CA ARG A 75 -13.71 3.60 43.20
C ARG A 75 -13.77 3.50 44.74
N PHE A 76 -12.88 4.18 45.46
CA PHE A 76 -12.91 4.28 46.93
C PHE A 76 -13.74 5.48 47.39
#